data_AF-A0A0F2L777-F1
#
_entry.id   AF-A0A0F2L777-F1
#
_cell.length_a   1.000
_cell.length_b   1.000
_cell.length_c   1.000
_cell.angle_alpha   90.00
_cell.angle_beta   90.00
_cell.angle_gamma   90.00
#
_symmetry.space_group_name_H-M   'P 1'
#
loop_
_entity.id
_entity.type
_entity.pdbx_description
1 polymer ?
#
loop_
_entity_poly.entity_id
_entity_poly.type
_entity_poly.pdbx_seq_one_letter_code
_entity_poly.pdbx_strand_id
1 'polypeptide(L)'
;MSNCQYKAIFIVRNFDKDLLIKSFKTLEKEMRFSRGFVTINASNDGVIITACARDVTSLRSLINGISKSLYLIFEVARLGVDT
;
A
#
# COMPACT_ATOMS: atom_id res chain seq x y z
N MET A 1 4.66 -19.68 2.46
CA MET A 1 3.74 -18.62 2.91
C MET A 1 2.68 -18.45 1.82
N SER A 2 1.49 -19.05 1.96
CA SER A 2 0.50 -19.05 0.85
C SER A 2 -0.96 -18.96 1.26
N ASN A 3 -1.33 -19.06 2.55
CA ASN A 3 -2.75 -19.00 2.91
C ASN A 3 -3.20 -17.56 3.17
N CYS A 4 -3.64 -16.88 2.11
CA CYS A 4 -4.23 -15.55 2.16
C CYS A 4 -5.74 -15.66 2.38
N GLN A 5 -6.17 -15.72 3.64
CA GLN A 5 -7.60 -15.90 3.94
C GLN A 5 -8.39 -14.60 3.75
N TYR A 6 -7.79 -13.45 4.06
CA TYR A 6 -8.40 -12.14 3.95
C TYR A 6 -7.53 -11.23 3.07
N LYS A 7 -8.18 -10.44 2.20
CA LYS A 7 -7.50 -9.58 1.23
C LYS A 7 -8.18 -8.23 1.13
N ALA A 8 -7.39 -7.18 0.96
CA ALA A 8 -7.87 -5.84 0.58
C ALA A 8 -7.04 -5.33 -0.60
N ILE A 9 -7.69 -4.60 -1.51
CA ILE A 9 -7.08 -4.09 -2.74
C ILE A 9 -7.31 -2.58 -2.80
N PHE A 10 -6.25 -1.82 -2.96
CA PHE A 10 -6.28 -0.38 -3.21
C PHE A 10 -5.81 -0.14 -4.64
N ILE A 11 -6.56 0.66 -5.38
CA ILE A 11 -6.22 1.05 -6.75
C ILE A 11 -6.02 2.56 -6.73
N VAL A 12 -4.77 2.99 -6.94
CA VAL A 12 -4.42 4.41 -7.02
C VAL A 12 -4.23 4.78 -8.48
N ARG A 13 -5.05 5.70 -8.97
CA ARG A 13 -5.04 6.22 -10.34
C ARG A 13 -4.65 7.69 -10.33
N ASN A 14 -4.22 8.22 -11.48
CA ASN A 14 -3.92 9.64 -11.69
C ASN A 14 -2.91 10.23 -10.69
N PHE A 15 -1.92 9.43 -10.29
CA PHE A 15 -0.85 9.83 -9.39
C PHE A 15 0.48 9.28 -9.90
N ASP A 16 1.59 9.87 -9.46
CA ASP A 16 2.93 9.42 -9.83
C ASP A 16 3.15 7.95 -9.40
N LYS A 17 3.21 7.07 -10.41
CA LYS A 17 3.36 5.62 -10.21
C LYS A 17 4.73 5.29 -9.60
N ASP A 18 5.76 6.01 -10.02
CA ASP A 18 7.14 5.74 -9.64
C ASP A 18 7.37 6.11 -8.18
N LEU A 19 6.82 7.25 -7.74
CA LEU A 19 6.79 7.66 -6.35
C LEU A 19 6.08 6.61 -5.48
N LEU A 20 4.86 6.20 -5.85
CA LEU A 20 4.11 5.19 -5.09
C LEU A 20 4.86 3.86 -4.98
N ILE A 21 5.41 3.36 -6.09
CA ILE A 21 6.14 2.09 -6.10
C ILE A 21 7.38 2.18 -5.21
N LYS A 22 8.18 3.24 -5.34
CA LYS A 22 9.39 3.44 -4.53
C LYS A 22 9.06 3.58 -3.05
N SER A 23 8.04 4.38 -2.69
CA SER A 23 7.61 4.56 -1.29
C SER A 23 7.17 3.24 -0.66
N PHE A 24 6.31 2.47 -1.33
CA PHE A 24 5.82 1.20 -0.76
C PHE A 24 6.85 0.07 -0.78
N LYS A 25 7.80 0.08 -1.73
CA LYS A 25 8.95 -0.84 -1.67
C LYS A 25 9.81 -0.60 -0.42
N THR A 26 10.01 0.67 -0.03
CA THR A 26 10.74 1.01 1.21
C THR A 26 10.00 0.51 2.45
N LEU A 27 8.67 0.58 2.44
CA LEU A 27 7.81 0.14 3.55
C LEU A 27 7.55 -1.38 3.56
N GLU A 28 7.97 -2.12 2.53
CA GLU A 28 7.62 -3.54 2.38
C GLU A 28 8.06 -4.38 3.58
N LYS A 29 9.24 -4.09 4.15
CA LYS A 29 9.76 -4.79 5.33
C LYS A 29 8.93 -4.54 6.58
N GLU A 30 8.37 -3.35 6.73
CA GLU A 30 7.50 -2.99 7.87
C GLU A 30 6.11 -3.60 7.73
N MET A 31 5.64 -3.75 6.49
CA MET A 31 4.32 -4.27 6.16
C MET A 31 4.32 -5.78 5.88
N ARG A 32 5.39 -6.50 6.22
CA ARG A 32 5.53 -7.95 6.06
C ARG A 32 5.82 -8.63 7.40
N PHE A 33 4.93 -9.53 7.80
CA PHE A 33 5.06 -10.34 9.01
C PHE A 33 4.45 -11.74 8.80
N SER A 34 4.60 -12.62 9.78
CA SER A 34 4.22 -14.06 9.66
C SER A 34 2.76 -14.29 9.24
N ARG A 35 1.86 -13.39 9.64
CA ARG A 35 0.40 -13.45 9.43
C ARG A 35 -0.13 -12.53 8.34
N GLY A 36 0.71 -11.70 7.72
CA GLY A 36 0.25 -10.77 6.69
C GLY A 36 1.37 -10.06 5.95
N PHE A 37 1.08 -9.61 4.74
CA PHE A 37 2.03 -8.90 3.90
C PHE A 37 1.32 -7.95 2.92
N VAL A 38 2.06 -6.98 2.40
CA VAL A 38 1.62 -6.10 1.31
C VAL A 38 2.44 -6.38 0.06
N THR A 39 1.78 -6.41 -1.09
CA THR A 39 2.43 -6.40 -2.41
C THR A 39 1.98 -5.19 -3.21
N ILE A 40 2.86 -4.72 -4.08
CA ILE A 40 2.61 -3.59 -4.97
C ILE A 40 2.91 -3.99 -6.40
N ASN A 41 2.00 -3.68 -7.32
CA ASN A 41 2.15 -3.96 -8.74
C ASN A 41 1.77 -2.72 -9.56
N ALA A 42 2.57 -2.43 -10.58
CA ALA A 42 2.22 -1.45 -11.59
C ALA A 42 1.21 -2.06 -12.57
N SER A 43 0.24 -1.25 -12.99
CA SER A 43 -0.67 -1.56 -14.10
C SER A 43 -0.72 -0.37 -15.06
N ASN A 44 -1.30 -0.58 -16.24
CA ASN A 44 -1.49 0.50 -17.21
C ASN A 44 -2.34 1.65 -16.62
N ASP A 45 -3.33 1.32 -15.78
CA ASP A 45 -4.30 2.28 -15.25
C ASP A 45 -3.91 2.87 -13.88
N GLY A 46 -2.79 2.47 -13.29
CA GLY A 46 -2.38 2.93 -11.96
C GLY A 46 -1.54 1.92 -11.18
N VAL A 47 -1.47 2.12 -9.88
CA VAL A 47 -0.77 1.25 -8.94
C VAL A 47 -1.77 0.43 -8.14
N ILE A 48 -1.54 -0.88 -8.08
CA ILE A 48 -2.37 -1.82 -7.32
C ILE A 48 -1.59 -2.23 -6.07
N ILE A 49 -2.13 -1.91 -4.90
CA ILE A 49 -1.59 -2.29 -3.60
C ILE A 49 -2.51 -3.36 -3.02
N THR A 50 -1.95 -4.53 -2.73
CA THR A 50 -2.68 -5.67 -2.18
C THR A 50 -2.21 -5.96 -0.78
N ALA A 51 -3.12 -5.87 0.20
CA ALA A 51 -2.91 -6.39 1.54
C ALA A 51 -3.45 -7.82 1.63
N CYS A 52 -2.65 -8.71 2.22
CA CYS A 52 -2.99 -10.10 2.44
C CYS A 52 -2.79 -10.47 3.91
N ALA A 53 -3.75 -11.17 4.51
CA ALA A 53 -3.65 -11.60 5.90
C ALA A 53 -4.35 -12.94 6.19
N ARG A 54 -3.93 -13.60 7.28
CA ARG A 54 -4.56 -14.84 7.79
C ARG A 54 -5.77 -14.60 8.69
N ASP A 55 -5.87 -13.40 9.28
CA ASP A 55 -6.95 -13.03 10.19
C ASP A 55 -7.39 -11.58 9.97
N VAL A 56 -8.63 -11.26 10.37
CA VAL A 56 -9.25 -9.93 10.16
C VAL A 56 -8.46 -8.83 10.87
N THR A 57 -7.92 -9.11 12.07
CA THR A 57 -7.14 -8.14 12.85
C THR A 57 -5.85 -7.74 12.12
N SER A 58 -5.15 -8.71 11.54
CA SER A 58 -3.96 -8.51 10.73
C SER A 58 -4.29 -7.75 9.45
N LEU A 59 -5.40 -8.08 8.78
CA LEU A 59 -5.86 -7.32 7.61
C LEU A 59 -6.14 -5.85 7.97
N ARG A 60 -6.85 -5.61 9.08
CA ARG A 60 -7.14 -4.26 9.58
C ARG A 60 -5.86 -3.45 9.81
N SER A 61 -4.85 -4.06 10.43
CA SER A 61 -3.57 -3.40 10.67
C SER A 61 -2.85 -3.04 9.37
N LEU A 62 -2.87 -3.92 8.37
CA LEU A 62 -2.30 -3.63 7.04
C LEU A 62 -3.06 -2.51 6.32
N ILE A 63 -4.40 -2.54 6.33
CA ILE A 63 -5.26 -1.48 5.78
C ILE A 63 -4.91 -0.12 6.41
N ASN A 64 -4.77 -0.08 7.73
CA ASN A 64 -4.42 1.14 8.45
C ASN A 64 -3.02 1.65 8.05
N GLY A 65 -2.03 0.75 7.95
CA GLY A 65 -0.69 1.08 7.48
C GLY A 65 -0.70 1.69 6.07
N ILE A 66 -1.32 1.00 5.11
CA ILE A 66 -1.45 1.47 3.72
C ILE A 66 -2.14 2.84 3.67
N SER A 67 -3.25 3.00 4.40
CA SER A 67 -4.04 4.23 4.37
C SER A 67 -3.25 5.43 4.90
N LYS A 68 -2.52 5.25 6.00
CA LYS A 68 -1.65 6.30 6.56
C LYS A 68 -0.51 6.67 5.60
N SER A 69 0.13 5.68 5.00
CA SER A 69 1.20 5.92 4.02
C SER A 69 0.69 6.67 2.80
N LEU A 70 -0.47 6.26 2.24
CA LEU A 70 -1.10 6.98 1.13
C LEU A 70 -1.46 8.41 1.51
N TYR A 71 -2.07 8.62 2.68
CA TYR A 71 -2.40 9.95 3.18
C TYR A 71 -1.16 10.85 3.22
N LEU A 72 -0.05 10.39 3.79
CA LEU A 72 1.18 11.17 3.87
C LEU A 72 1.77 11.48 2.49
N ILE A 73 1.80 10.50 1.58
CA ILE A 73 2.30 10.69 0.22
C ILE A 73 1.48 11.74 -0.54
N PHE A 74 0.15 11.62 -0.47
CA PHE A 74 -0.74 12.56 -1.15
C PHE A 74 -0.68 13.95 -0.54
N GLU A 75 -0.60 14.05 0.78
CA GLU A 75 -0.54 15.34 1.47
C GLU A 75 0.78 16.06 1.18
N VAL A 76 1.92 15.36 1.22
CA VAL A 76 3.22 15.96 0.84
C VAL A 76 3.22 16.38 -0.62
N ALA A 77 2.67 15.56 -1.52
CA ALA A 77 2.55 15.93 -2.93
C ALA A 77 1.69 17.18 -3.13
N ARG A 78 0.62 17.35 -2.33
CA ARG A 78 -0.24 18.54 -2.35
C ARG A 78 0.49 19.80 -1.89
N LEU A 79 1.29 19.69 -0.83
CA LEU A 79 2.08 20.80 -0.29
C LEU A 79 3.17 21.28 -1.26
N GLY A 80 3.71 20.40 -2.10
CA GLY A 80 4.73 20.73 -3.09
C GLY A 80 4.21 21.42 -4.36
N VAL A 81 2.91 21.69 -4.49
CA VAL A 81 2.32 22.37 -5.66
C VAL A 81 2.31 23.90 -5.48
N ASP A 82 2.53 24.41 -4.26
CA ASP A 82 2.49 25.85 -3.94
C ASP A 82 3.89 26.51 -3.85
N THR A 83 4.96 25.83 -4.30
CA THR A 83 6.34 26.35 -4.37
C THR A 83 6.90 26.24 -5.78
#